data_AF-A0A6P0LME9-F1
#
_entry.id   AF-A0A6P0LME9-F1
#
_cell.length_a   1.000
_cell.length_b   1.000
_cell.length_c   1.000
_cell.angle_alpha   90.00
_cell.angle_beta   90.00
_cell.angle_gamma   90.00
#
_symmetry.space_group_name_H-M   'P 1'
#
loop_
_entity.id
_entity.type
_entity.pdbx_description
1 polymer ?
#
loop_
_entity_poly.entity_id
_entity_poly.type
_entity_poly.pdbx_seq_one_letter_code
_entity_poly.pdbx_strand_id
1 'polypeptide(L)' 'MAFAKKIILVVDDELELERLIKQRLRKRIRAQELDFLFAHNGSEALDILKSSKRIDLILTDINMPE' A
#
# COMPACT_ATOMS: atom_id res chain seq x y z
N MET A 1 11.56 22.08 6.61
CA MET A 1 10.60 21.61 5.57
C MET A 1 10.07 20.26 6.03
N ALA A 2 8.75 20.11 6.18
CA ALA A 2 8.17 18.80 6.49
C ALA A 2 8.13 17.95 5.22
N PHE A 3 8.66 16.73 5.26
CA PHE A 3 8.48 15.78 4.16
C PHE A 3 7.00 15.37 4.09
N ALA A 4 6.41 15.44 2.90
CA ALA A 4 5.05 14.97 2.70
C ALA A 4 4.96 13.46 2.95
N LYS A 5 3.94 13.02 3.68
CA LYS A 5 3.60 11.60 3.91
C LYS A 5 3.63 10.84 2.58
N LYS A 6 4.35 9.71 2.54
CA LYS A 6 4.41 8.86 1.36
C LYS A 6 3.30 7.82 1.37
N ILE A 7 2.54 7.71 0.29
CA ILE A 7 1.44 6.75 0.17
C ILE A 7 1.90 5.60 -0.71
N ILE A 8 1.87 4.39 -0.16
CA ILE A 8 2.30 3.17 -0.83
C ILE A 8 1.07 2.28 -1.04
N LEU A 9 0.84 1.86 -2.28
CA LEU A 9 -0.16 0.83 -2.59
C LEU A 9 0.53 -0.52 -2.65
N VAL A 10 0.06 -1.49 -1.88
CA VAL A 10 0.51 -2.88 -1.92
C VAL A 10 -0.58 -3.70 -2.59
N VAL A 11 -0.23 -4.44 -3.63
CA VAL A 11 -1.14 -5.30 -4.41
C VAL A 11 -0.67 -6.74 -4.26
N ASP A 12 -1.36 -7.49 -3.42
CA ASP A 12 -0.97 -8.82 -2.97
C ASP A 12 -2.19 -9.52 -2.34
N ASP A 13 -2.42 -10.79 -2.69
CA ASP A 13 -3.56 -11.58 -2.21
C ASP A 13 -3.34 -12.14 -0.79
N GLU A 14 -2.13 -12.03 -0.23
CA GLU A 14 -1.78 -12.53 1.09
C GLU A 14 -2.10 -11.52 2.22
N LEU A 15 -3.17 -11.81 2.98
CA LEU A 15 -3.53 -11.03 4.19
C LEU A 15 -2.43 -11.01 5.27
N GLU A 16 -1.53 -12.00 5.28
CA GLU A 16 -0.41 -12.04 6.23
C GLU A 16 0.63 -10.95 5.94
N LEU A 17 0.86 -10.63 4.66
CA LEU A 17 1.78 -9.56 4.26
C LEU A 17 1.31 -8.20 4.78
N GLU A 18 0.01 -7.90 4.65
CA GLU A 18 -0.58 -6.67 5.19
C GLU A 18 -0.30 -6.53 6.70
N ARG A 19 -0.54 -7.60 7.46
CA ARG A 19 -0.29 -7.61 8.93
C ARG A 19 1.19 -7.41 9.23
N LEU A 20 2.07 -8.09 8.50
CA LEU A 20 3.52 -7.98 8.68
C LEU A 20 4.02 -6.56 8.39
N ILE A 21 3.53 -5.92 7.32
CA ILE A 21 3.86 -4.53 6.95
C ILE A 21 3.43 -3.58 8.06
N LYS A 22 2.17 -3.66 8.51
CA LYS A 22 1.65 -2.82 9.59
C LYS A 22 2.45 -3.01 10.88
N GLN A 23 2.82 -4.24 11.22
CA GLN A 23 3.61 -4.53 12.41
C GLN A 23 5.03 -3.97 12.33
N ARG A 24 5.76 -4.23 11.23
CA ARG A 24 7.16 -3.80 11.07
C ARG A 24 7.31 -2.30 10.91
N LEU A 25 6.36 -1.65 10.22
CA LEU A 25 6.43 -0.22 9.92
C LEU A 25 5.57 0.64 10.85
N ARG A 26 5.00 0.05 11.93
CA ARG A 26 4.13 0.73 12.90
C ARG A 26 4.65 2.08 13.41
N LYS A 27 5.97 2.21 13.62
CA LYS A 27 6.58 3.46 14.12
C LYS A 27 6.47 4.58 13.09
N ARG A 28 6.76 4.28 11.82
CA ARG A 28 6.72 5.24 10.70
C ARG A 28 5.29 5.63 10.32
N ILE A 29 4.36 4.68 10.40
CA ILE A 29 2.93 4.93 10.24
C ILE A 29 2.44 5.91 11.32
N ARG A 30 2.79 5.66 12.59
CA ARG A 30 2.44 6.58 13.70
C ARG A 30 3.10 7.95 13.58
N ALA A 31 4.30 8.01 13.04
CA ALA A 31 5.00 9.26 12.75
C ALA A 31 4.46 9.99 11.49
N GLN A 32 3.44 9.46 10.83
CA GLN A 32 2.86 9.98 9.58
C GLN A 32 3.87 10.13 8.44
N GLU A 33 4.95 9.34 8.45
CA GLU A 33 5.92 9.30 7.35
C GLU A 33 5.40 8.48 6.17
N LEU A 34 4.65 7.41 6.48
CA LEU A 34 4.13 6.43 5.53
C LEU A 34 2.62 6.25 5.71
N ASP A 35 1.93 6.05 4.59
CA ASP A 35 0.59 5.50 4.49
C ASP A 35 0.58 4.26 3.62
N PHE A 36 -0.35 3.36 3.90
CA PHE A 36 -0.53 2.15 3.11
C PHE A 36 -1.97 2.01 2.64
N LEU A 37 -2.11 1.71 1.35
CA LEU A 37 -3.30 1.18 0.73
C LEU A 37 -3.02 -0.27 0.37
N PHE A 38 -4.02 -1.13 0.45
CA PHE A 38 -3.91 -2.55 0.12
C PHE A 38 -4.96 -2.89 -0.92
N ALA A 39 -4.59 -3.74 -1.87
CA ALA A 39 -5.47 -4.37 -2.83
C ALA A 39 -5.11 -5.85 -2.91
N HIS A 40 -6.12 -6.72 -3.03
CA HIS A 40 -5.93 -8.17 -3.02
C HIS A 40 -5.96 -8.80 -4.41
N ASN A 41 -6.06 -7.97 -5.46
CA ASN A 41 -5.96 -8.37 -6.87
C ASN A 41 -5.78 -7.12 -7.76
N GLY A 42 -5.55 -7.35 -9.06
CA GLY A 42 -5.37 -6.28 -10.02
C GLY A 42 -6.60 -5.36 -10.18
N SER A 43 -7.81 -5.89 -10.09
CA SER A 43 -9.04 -5.11 -10.25
C SER A 43 -9.21 -4.10 -9.11
N GLU A 44 -9.02 -4.52 -7.87
CA GLU A 44 -9.08 -3.65 -6.70
C GLU A 44 -7.99 -2.56 -6.75
N ALA A 45 -6.77 -2.93 -7.19
CA ALA A 45 -5.70 -1.96 -7.38
C ALA A 45 -6.06 -0.90 -8.42
N LEU A 46 -6.66 -1.30 -9.55
CA LEU A 46 -7.13 -0.37 -10.59
C LEU A 46 -8.23 0.56 -10.06
N ASP A 47 -9.14 0.06 -9.25
CA ASP A 47 -10.20 0.90 -8.66
C ASP A 47 -9.65 1.90 -7.64
N ILE A 48 -8.64 1.51 -6.87
CA ILE A 48 -7.89 2.44 -6.01
C ILE A 48 -7.18 3.51 -6.84
N LEU A 49 -6.52 3.13 -7.94
CA LEU A 49 -5.81 4.07 -8.82
C LEU A 49 -6.76 5.07 -9.48
N LYS A 50 -7.97 4.64 -9.85
CA LYS A 50 -9.03 5.52 -10.40
C LYS A 50 -9.59 6.50 -9.36
N SER A 51 -9.48 6.21 -8.06
CA SER A 51 -10.04 7.05 -6.98
C SER A 51 -9.36 8.42 -6.79
N SER A 52 -8.42 8.80 -7.66
CA SER A 52 -7.65 10.06 -7.60
C SER A 52 -6.82 10.23 -6.32
N LYS A 53 -6.61 9.15 -5.56
CA LYS A 53 -5.68 9.15 -4.41
C LYS A 53 -4.24 9.27 -4.92
N ARG A 54 -3.47 10.15 -4.30
CA ARG A 54 -2.03 10.27 -4.53
C ARG A 54 -1.34 8.97 -4.09
N ILE A 55 -0.57 8.36 -4.98
CA ILE A 55 0.25 7.17 -4.70
C ILE A 55 1.69 7.49 -5.14
N ASP A 56 2.65 7.29 -4.25
CA ASP A 56 4.08 7.50 -4.53
C ASP A 56 4.77 6.24 -5.05
N LEU A 57 4.29 5.07 -4.63
CA LEU A 57 4.91 3.78 -4.91
C LEU A 57 3.84 2.70 -4.94
N ILE A 58 3.96 1.79 -5.90
CA ILE A 58 3.16 0.57 -5.97
C ILE A 58 4.11 -0.62 -5.78
N LEU A 59 3.77 -1.50 -4.85
CA LEU A 59 4.40 -2.80 -4.66
C LEU A 59 3.40 -3.85 -5.14
N THR A 60 3.73 -4.59 -6.18
CA THR A 60 2.85 -5.61 -6.76
C THR A 60 3.60 -6.92 -6.79
N ASP A 61 2.93 -8.01 -6.44
CA ASP A 61 3.46 -9.33 -6.78
C ASP A 61 3.36 -9.56 -8.30
N ILE A 62 4.30 -10.34 -8.82
CA ILE A 62 4.34 -10.77 -10.23
C ILE A 62 3.40 -11.95 -10.48
N ASN A 63 3.05 -12.71 -9.44
CA ASN A 63 2.24 -13.92 -9.51
C ASN A 63 0.88 -13.72 -8.81
N MET A 64 0.12 -12.72 -9.25
CA MET A 64 -1.29 -12.63 -8.86
C MET A 64 -2.13 -13.48 -9.83
N PRO A 65 -2.96 -14.42 -9.34
CA PRO A 65 -3.77 -15.29 -10.19
C PRO A 65 -4.90 -14.55 -10.94
N GLU A 66 -5.32 -13.37 -10.47
CA GLU A 66 -6.34 -12.49 -11.09
C GLU A 66 -5.93 -11.01 -11.17
#